data_AF-A0A6V8MRE5-F1
#
_entry.id   AF-A0A6V8MRE5-F1
#
_cell.length_a   1.000
_cell.length_b   1.000
_cell.length_c   1.000
_cell.angle_alpha   90.00
_cell.angle_beta   90.00
_cell.angle_gamma   90.00
#
_symmetry.space_group_name_H-M   'P 1'
#
loop_
_entity.id
_entity.type
_entity.pdbx_description
1 polymer ?
#
loop_
_entity_poly.entity_id
_entity_poly.type
_entity_poly.pdbx_seq_one_letter_code
_entity_poly.pdbx_strand_id
1 'polypeptide(L)'
;MVKKYTYPILLRNENLEPYKLTECIDIRKITQAERETFFGLKNVKYAFDTQIAHVTIYSKSHSDTSKGMYPNEALFNRGLFDGSSDMQASNYVVHVETEAQDHDQIVQMLNLALKIFCPTSSGCYAGFSDTYIKFTLNYPLQGPFNYIYFEQKHFPEIQQLYFEIQNMWGNGRFSLVASLYDRALQGGKVPLDVRFLLLTIALESLYLPGVNIELQFRLCLRVAKTLNETGYGEKDTVFKEVKQIYAARSKLVHEGCTKAISKEMFCTLTNLVRVSLRTFLQNPGAYTENSFCSIELS
;
A
#
# COMPACT_ATOMS: atom_id res chain seq x y z
N MET A 1 -3.17 -6.97 29.69
CA MET A 1 -3.20 -5.49 29.80
C MET A 1 -3.22 -4.95 28.40
N VAL A 2 -4.30 -4.28 28.01
CA VAL A 2 -4.41 -3.63 26.70
C VAL A 2 -3.33 -2.56 26.60
N LYS A 3 -2.55 -2.61 25.52
CA LYS A 3 -1.56 -1.59 25.17
C LYS A 3 -2.10 -0.74 24.03
N LYS A 4 -1.74 0.54 24.07
CA LYS A 4 -2.09 1.51 23.03
C LYS A 4 -0.88 1.82 22.17
N TYR A 5 -1.07 1.77 20.87
CA TYR A 5 -0.07 2.13 19.87
C TYR A 5 -0.63 3.23 18.98
N THR A 6 0.15 4.29 18.75
CA THR A 6 -0.24 5.39 17.87
C THR A 6 0.60 5.38 16.62
N TYR A 7 -0.04 5.41 15.45
CA TYR A 7 0.61 5.40 14.16
C TYR A 7 0.24 6.65 13.37
N PRO A 8 1.16 7.62 13.26
CA PRO A 8 0.94 8.76 12.39
C PRO A 8 0.75 8.32 10.93
N ILE A 9 -0.23 8.93 10.27
CA ILE A 9 -0.57 8.68 8.87
C ILE A 9 -0.88 10.01 8.17
N LEU A 10 -0.39 10.12 6.92
CA LEU A 10 -0.67 11.27 6.06
C LEU A 10 -1.84 10.95 5.11
N LEU A 11 -2.87 11.78 5.18
CA LEU A 11 -4.05 11.75 4.32
C LEU A 11 -4.22 13.12 3.64
N ARG A 12 -4.79 13.15 2.43
CA ARG A 12 -4.99 14.41 1.69
C ARG A 12 -6.18 15.23 2.19
N ASN A 13 -7.21 14.59 2.76
CA ASN A 13 -8.35 15.32 3.31
C ASN A 13 -8.01 15.85 4.71
N GLU A 14 -8.11 17.16 4.94
CA GLU A 14 -7.83 17.80 6.24
C GLU A 14 -9.02 17.85 7.21
N ASN A 15 -10.20 17.51 6.71
CA ASN A 15 -11.50 17.62 7.39
C ASN A 15 -12.18 16.24 7.49
N LEU A 16 -11.44 15.24 7.97
CA LEU A 16 -11.98 13.91 8.25
C LEU A 16 -12.38 13.85 9.72
N GLU A 17 -13.65 13.53 9.96
CA GLU A 17 -14.15 13.28 11.32
C GLU A 17 -13.50 12.00 11.89
N PRO A 18 -13.38 11.90 13.22
CA PRO A 18 -12.92 10.66 13.85
C PRO A 18 -13.75 9.46 13.39
N TYR A 19 -13.10 8.34 13.12
CA TYR A 19 -13.76 7.11 12.70
C TYR A 19 -13.20 5.90 13.43
N LYS A 20 -14.09 5.08 13.96
CA LYS A 20 -13.76 3.79 14.57
C LYS A 20 -13.87 2.69 13.50
N LEU A 21 -12.73 2.25 12.98
CA LEU A 21 -12.66 1.24 11.92
C LEU A 21 -13.00 -0.15 12.44
N THR A 22 -12.52 -0.49 13.63
CA THR A 22 -12.85 -1.73 14.33
C THR A 22 -12.91 -1.45 15.83
N GLU A 23 -13.21 -2.46 16.65
CA GLU A 23 -13.13 -2.31 18.10
C GLU A 23 -11.75 -1.91 18.62
N CYS A 24 -10.69 -2.27 17.88
CA CYS A 24 -9.30 -2.01 18.25
C CYS A 24 -8.61 -0.92 17.42
N ILE A 25 -9.28 -0.36 16.39
CA ILE A 25 -8.68 0.60 15.47
C ILE A 25 -9.56 1.84 15.35
N ASP A 26 -9.00 3.00 15.69
CA ASP A 26 -9.61 4.29 15.39
C ASP A 26 -8.65 5.21 14.64
N ILE A 27 -9.23 6.12 13.85
CA ILE A 27 -8.52 7.10 13.05
C ILE A 27 -9.04 8.48 13.45
N ARG A 28 -8.14 9.39 13.79
CA ARG A 28 -8.50 10.78 14.12
C ARG A 28 -7.39 11.74 13.79
N LYS A 29 -7.73 13.04 13.78
CA LYS A 29 -6.75 14.10 13.59
C LYS A 29 -5.69 14.04 14.68
N ILE A 30 -4.43 14.21 14.27
CA ILE A 30 -3.32 14.28 15.22
C ILE A 30 -3.40 15.59 16.01
N THR A 31 -3.18 15.52 17.32
CA THR A 31 -3.16 16.70 18.19
C THR A 31 -1.80 17.40 18.17
N GLN A 32 -1.76 18.68 18.55
CA GLN A 32 -0.51 19.41 18.68
C GLN A 32 0.44 18.77 19.72
N ALA A 33 -0.10 18.30 20.84
CA ALA A 33 0.68 17.61 21.88
C ALA A 33 1.30 16.29 21.39
N GLU A 34 0.59 15.53 20.56
CA GLU A 34 1.12 14.33 19.91
C GLU A 34 2.22 14.66 18.93
N ARG A 35 2.08 15.72 18.12
CA ARG A 35 3.15 16.16 17.20
C ARG A 35 4.43 16.53 17.94
N GLU A 36 4.30 17.27 19.03
CA GLU A 36 5.43 17.65 19.87
C GLU A 36 6.06 16.43 20.53
N THR A 37 5.25 15.52 21.06
CA THR A 37 5.75 14.27 21.67
C THR A 37 6.47 13.39 20.64
N PHE A 38 5.87 13.16 19.47
CA PHE A 38 6.41 12.24 18.46
C PHE A 38 7.61 12.82 17.73
N PHE A 39 7.50 14.07 17.27
CA PHE A 39 8.45 14.65 16.33
C PHE A 39 9.21 15.86 16.88
N GLY A 40 8.87 16.32 18.08
CA GLY A 40 9.47 17.52 18.67
C GLY A 40 9.02 18.82 18.00
N LEU A 41 7.96 18.81 17.19
CA LEU A 41 7.58 19.94 16.34
C LEU A 41 6.48 20.82 16.96
N LYS A 42 6.78 22.09 17.18
CA LYS A 42 5.80 23.11 17.60
C LYS A 42 5.24 23.90 16.41
N ASN A 43 3.96 24.27 16.47
CA ASN A 43 3.32 25.23 15.54
C ASN A 43 3.38 24.88 14.04
N VAL A 44 3.23 23.60 13.66
CA VAL A 44 3.29 23.20 12.24
C VAL A 44 1.98 23.52 11.52
N LYS A 45 2.06 24.29 10.43
CA LYS A 45 0.97 24.50 9.47
C LYS A 45 1.23 23.68 8.20
N TYR A 46 0.21 23.02 7.70
CA TYR A 46 0.28 22.21 6.48
C TYR A 46 -0.44 22.92 5.35
N ALA A 47 0.11 22.82 4.15
CA ALA A 47 -0.55 23.22 2.92
C ALA A 47 -0.26 22.16 1.86
N PHE A 48 -1.30 21.54 1.32
CA PHE A 48 -1.18 20.68 0.14
C PHE A 48 -1.20 21.57 -1.11
N ASP A 49 -0.04 22.11 -1.50
CA ASP A 49 0.05 23.08 -2.61
C ASP A 49 0.16 22.40 -4.00
N THR A 50 0.46 21.09 -4.08
CA THR A 50 0.53 20.34 -5.35
C THR A 50 0.03 18.89 -5.24
N GLN A 51 0.09 18.12 -6.35
CA GLN A 51 -0.26 16.69 -6.38
C GLN A 51 0.62 15.83 -5.44
N ILE A 52 1.78 16.32 -5.03
CA ILE A 52 2.66 15.71 -4.04
C ILE A 52 2.67 16.64 -2.82
N ALA A 53 2.42 16.11 -1.62
CA ALA A 53 2.45 16.93 -0.43
C ALA A 53 3.86 17.52 -0.23
N HIS A 54 4.04 18.81 -0.47
CA HIS A 54 5.21 19.52 0.01
C HIS A 54 4.91 19.96 1.44
N VAL A 55 5.60 19.37 2.41
CA VAL A 55 5.58 19.90 3.78
C VAL A 55 6.42 21.16 3.78
N THR A 56 5.76 22.31 3.68
CA THR A 56 6.43 23.58 3.96
C THR A 56 6.36 23.82 5.46
N ILE A 57 7.43 23.47 6.16
CA ILE A 57 7.59 23.78 7.59
C ILE A 57 7.98 25.25 7.69
N TYR A 58 7.00 26.13 7.90
CA TYR A 58 7.18 27.60 7.89
C TYR A 58 8.05 28.16 9.03
N SER A 59 8.56 27.33 9.95
CA SER A 59 9.48 27.78 10.99
C SER A 59 10.43 26.68 11.42
N LYS A 60 11.61 26.62 10.79
CA LYS A 60 12.81 26.09 11.46
C LYS A 60 13.46 27.22 12.27
N SER A 61 12.79 27.75 13.29
CA SER A 61 13.56 28.37 14.36
C SER A 61 14.13 27.21 15.21
N HIS A 62 15.42 27.22 15.52
CA HIS A 62 16.02 26.18 16.40
C HIS A 62 15.34 26.14 17.78
N SER A 63 14.55 27.16 18.14
CA SER A 63 13.72 27.24 19.34
C SER A 63 12.37 26.50 19.25
N ASP A 64 11.88 26.14 18.06
CA ASP A 64 10.58 25.47 17.88
C ASP A 64 10.66 23.93 17.93
N THR A 65 11.86 23.38 18.09
CA THR A 65 12.09 21.93 18.18
C THR A 65 12.43 21.51 19.60
N SER A 66 11.58 20.70 20.23
CA SER A 66 11.94 19.97 21.47
C SER A 66 12.56 18.61 21.12
N LYS A 67 13.20 17.94 22.09
CA LYS A 67 13.58 16.53 21.95
C LYS A 67 12.30 15.68 21.93
N GLY A 68 11.70 15.48 20.76
CA GLY A 68 10.65 14.49 20.55
C GLY A 68 11.19 13.07 20.74
N MET A 69 10.30 12.09 20.81
CA MET A 69 10.68 10.67 20.89
C MET A 69 11.50 10.26 19.65
N TYR A 70 11.18 10.80 18.47
CA TYR A 70 11.90 10.50 17.24
C TYR A 70 13.24 11.27 17.15
N PRO A 71 14.40 10.61 17.01
CA PRO A 71 15.68 11.30 17.00
C PRO A 71 15.83 12.17 15.74
N ASN A 72 15.91 13.49 15.94
CA ASN A 72 15.65 14.48 14.89
C ASN A 72 16.81 14.75 13.91
N GLU A 73 17.99 14.09 13.99
CA GLU A 73 19.13 14.48 13.11
C GLU A 73 20.03 13.35 12.60
N ALA A 74 20.43 12.39 13.44
CA ALA A 74 21.47 11.41 13.05
C ALA A 74 20.99 10.34 12.04
N LEU A 75 19.70 9.97 12.08
CA LEU A 75 19.11 9.00 11.14
C LEU A 75 18.81 9.62 9.77
N PHE A 76 18.53 10.93 9.73
CA PHE A 76 18.26 11.68 8.50
C PHE A 76 19.53 11.94 7.70
N ASN A 77 20.63 12.34 8.36
CA ASN A 77 21.91 12.62 7.70
C ASN A 77 22.56 11.39 7.05
N ARG A 78 22.08 10.17 7.37
CA ARG A 78 22.58 8.92 6.76
C ARG A 78 21.80 8.47 5.52
N GLY A 79 20.80 9.24 5.06
CA GLY A 79 20.01 8.88 3.88
C GLY A 79 19.28 7.53 4.03
N LEU A 80 19.00 7.13 5.28
CA LEU A 80 18.24 5.93 5.63
C LEU A 80 16.73 6.21 5.63
N PHE A 81 16.33 7.49 5.76
CA PHE A 81 14.92 7.91 5.85
C PHE A 81 14.65 9.12 4.95
N ASP A 82 14.44 8.86 3.66
CA ASP A 82 13.92 9.84 2.69
C ASP A 82 12.40 10.09 2.85
N GLY A 83 11.78 9.50 3.88
CA GLY A 83 10.38 9.72 4.29
C GLY A 83 10.21 10.68 5.48
N SER A 84 11.28 11.37 5.90
CA SER A 84 11.29 12.26 7.07
C SER A 84 10.27 13.40 7.01
N SER A 85 10.15 14.02 5.84
CA SER A 85 9.14 15.04 5.54
C SER A 85 7.75 14.48 5.75
N ASP A 86 7.49 13.29 5.22
CA ASP A 86 6.17 12.66 5.22
C ASP A 86 5.78 12.24 6.64
N MET A 87 6.78 11.85 7.44
CA MET A 87 6.55 11.57 8.85
C MET A 87 6.08 12.81 9.61
N GLN A 88 6.75 13.92 9.36
CA GLN A 88 6.42 15.22 9.93
C GLN A 88 5.15 15.82 9.29
N ALA A 89 4.77 15.37 8.09
CA ALA A 89 3.58 15.75 7.36
C ALA A 89 2.28 15.21 7.97
N SER A 90 2.35 14.03 8.59
CA SER A 90 1.17 13.26 8.98
C SER A 90 0.14 14.10 9.71
N ASN A 91 -1.09 14.14 9.21
CA ASN A 91 -2.19 14.95 9.72
C ASN A 91 -3.23 14.15 10.50
N TYR A 92 -3.09 12.83 10.52
CA TYR A 92 -3.91 11.92 11.32
C TYR A 92 -3.03 10.95 12.09
N VAL A 93 -3.67 10.26 13.01
CA VAL A 93 -3.14 9.11 13.72
C VAL A 93 -4.13 7.96 13.63
N VAL A 94 -3.59 6.75 13.50
CA VAL A 94 -4.30 5.50 13.72
C VAL A 94 -3.93 5.01 15.12
N HIS A 95 -4.91 4.85 15.98
CA HIS A 95 -4.74 4.20 17.27
C HIS A 95 -5.05 2.72 17.14
N VAL A 96 -4.19 1.91 17.73
CA VAL A 96 -4.36 0.45 17.82
C VAL A 96 -4.32 0.05 19.28
N GLU A 97 -5.42 -0.50 19.78
CA GLU A 97 -5.54 -1.00 21.15
C GLU A 97 -5.61 -2.53 21.13
N THR A 98 -4.59 -3.19 21.67
CA THR A 98 -4.50 -4.66 21.64
C THR A 98 -3.81 -5.21 22.87
N GLU A 99 -4.23 -6.40 23.31
CA GLU A 99 -3.57 -7.15 24.38
C GLU A 99 -2.37 -7.96 23.89
N ALA A 100 -2.34 -8.26 22.58
CA ALA A 100 -1.30 -9.06 21.95
C ALA A 100 -0.14 -8.19 21.44
N GLN A 101 1.03 -8.81 21.23
CA GLN A 101 2.16 -8.13 20.58
C GLN A 101 1.96 -7.93 19.07
N ASP A 102 0.80 -8.33 18.52
CA ASP A 102 0.51 -8.39 17.09
C ASP A 102 0.01 -7.07 16.49
N HIS A 103 0.28 -5.95 17.15
CA HIS A 103 -0.05 -4.60 16.67
C HIS A 103 0.55 -4.32 15.27
N ASP A 104 1.71 -4.91 14.96
CA ASP A 104 2.32 -4.82 13.63
C ASP A 104 1.46 -5.51 12.57
N GLN A 105 0.93 -6.69 12.88
CA GLN A 105 0.08 -7.44 11.96
C GLN A 105 -1.20 -6.65 11.66
N ILE A 106 -1.81 -6.06 12.69
CA ILE A 106 -2.99 -5.20 12.56
C ILE A 106 -2.70 -4.05 11.58
N VAL A 107 -1.57 -3.37 11.76
CA VAL A 107 -1.18 -2.25 10.90
C VAL A 107 -0.79 -2.70 9.49
N GLN A 108 -0.19 -3.87 9.32
CA GLN A 108 0.11 -4.43 8.01
C GLN A 108 -1.18 -4.73 7.23
N MET A 109 -2.18 -5.33 7.89
CA MET A 109 -3.49 -5.58 7.30
C MET A 109 -4.19 -4.27 6.92
N LEU A 110 -4.15 -3.26 7.79
CA LEU A 110 -4.69 -1.93 7.49
C LEU A 110 -3.99 -1.29 6.28
N ASN A 111 -2.66 -1.25 6.27
CA ASN A 111 -1.89 -0.70 5.15
C ASN A 111 -2.21 -1.41 3.83
N LEU A 112 -2.36 -2.74 3.85
CA LEU A 112 -2.78 -3.50 2.68
C LEU A 112 -4.21 -3.14 2.26
N ALA A 113 -5.15 -3.00 3.20
CA ALA A 113 -6.52 -2.58 2.92
C ALA A 113 -6.57 -1.22 2.22
N LEU A 114 -5.78 -0.24 2.70
CA LEU A 114 -5.65 1.08 2.07
C LEU A 114 -5.14 0.96 0.63
N LYS A 115 -4.10 0.15 0.40
CA LYS A 115 -3.48 -0.06 -0.93
C LYS A 115 -4.37 -0.86 -1.89
N ILE A 116 -5.25 -1.73 -1.39
CA ILE A 116 -6.24 -2.46 -2.20
C ILE A 116 -7.41 -1.55 -2.55
N PHE A 117 -7.86 -0.73 -1.60
CA PHE A 117 -8.89 0.29 -1.84
C PHE A 117 -8.47 1.26 -2.95
N CYS A 118 -7.27 1.83 -2.85
CA CYS A 118 -6.70 2.73 -3.85
C CYS A 118 -5.17 2.66 -3.83
N PRO A 119 -4.47 2.58 -4.99
CA PRO A 119 -3.01 2.70 -5.01
C PRO A 119 -2.60 4.04 -4.38
N THR A 120 -1.87 3.98 -3.28
CA THR A 120 -1.55 5.18 -2.49
C THR A 120 -0.19 5.08 -1.81
N SER A 121 0.39 6.25 -1.54
CA SER A 121 1.53 6.41 -0.63
C SER A 121 1.13 6.71 0.82
N SER A 122 -0.16 6.72 1.14
CA SER A 122 -0.63 6.77 2.52
C SER A 122 -0.47 5.43 3.22
N GLY A 123 -0.06 5.47 4.49
CA GLY A 123 0.04 4.30 5.35
C GLY A 123 0.75 4.62 6.66
N CYS A 124 0.61 3.73 7.62
CA CYS A 124 1.29 3.78 8.90
C CYS A 124 2.72 3.28 8.76
N TYR A 125 3.71 4.03 9.24
CA TYR A 125 5.14 3.73 9.06
C TYR A 125 5.93 3.60 10.39
N ALA A 126 5.46 4.23 11.47
CA ALA A 126 6.09 4.17 12.79
C ALA A 126 5.01 4.14 13.89
N GLY A 127 5.10 3.15 14.77
CA GLY A 127 4.26 3.01 15.95
C GLY A 127 4.93 3.63 17.17
N PHE A 128 4.19 4.46 17.88
CA PHE A 128 4.58 5.08 19.13
C PHE A 128 3.81 4.40 20.27
N SER A 129 4.53 4.03 21.32
CA SER A 129 3.96 3.61 22.60
C SER A 129 4.53 4.50 23.70
N ASP A 130 4.02 4.38 24.93
CA ASP A 130 4.52 5.16 26.07
C ASP A 130 6.01 4.93 26.36
N THR A 131 6.59 3.82 25.89
CA THR A 131 7.94 3.36 26.28
C THR A 131 8.93 3.26 25.13
N TYR A 132 8.48 3.13 23.88
CA TYR A 132 9.36 2.99 22.73
C TYR A 132 8.69 3.40 21.41
N ILE A 133 9.55 3.67 20.43
CA ILE A 133 9.17 3.79 19.02
C ILE A 133 9.51 2.49 18.31
N LYS A 134 8.62 2.04 17.44
CA LYS A 134 8.84 0.88 16.58
C LYS A 134 8.53 1.21 15.13
N PHE A 135 9.49 0.97 14.27
CA PHE A 135 9.32 1.14 12.84
C PHE A 135 8.62 -0.06 12.24
N THR A 136 7.62 0.17 11.41
CA THR A 136 7.04 -0.89 10.58
C THR A 136 7.84 -0.99 9.30
N LEU A 137 8.14 -2.22 8.85
CA LEU A 137 8.95 -2.45 7.64
C LEU A 137 8.25 -2.03 6.33
N ASN A 138 6.96 -1.71 6.38
CA ASN A 138 6.17 -1.39 5.20
C ASN A 138 6.13 0.13 4.99
N TYR A 139 7.17 0.67 4.37
CA TYR A 139 7.21 2.09 3.98
C TYR A 139 6.27 2.32 2.79
N PRO A 140 5.18 3.09 2.92
CA PRO A 140 4.30 3.40 1.79
C PRO A 140 4.90 4.48 0.86
N LEU A 141 6.09 4.97 1.17
CA LEU A 141 6.61 6.22 0.64
C LEU A 141 7.43 5.95 -0.63
N GLN A 142 7.14 6.72 -1.69
CA GLN A 142 7.84 6.76 -2.98
C GLN A 142 7.38 5.75 -4.06
N GLY A 143 6.10 5.38 -4.03
CA GLY A 143 5.43 4.91 -5.25
C GLY A 143 5.11 6.08 -6.19
N PRO A 144 4.75 5.83 -7.45
CA PRO A 144 4.24 6.87 -8.36
C PRO A 144 2.86 7.44 -7.96
N PHE A 145 2.35 7.09 -6.77
CA PHE A 145 0.99 7.32 -6.31
C PHE A 145 0.92 8.47 -5.31
N ASN A 146 -0.22 9.14 -5.28
CA ASN A 146 -0.46 10.23 -4.34
C ASN A 146 -0.93 9.71 -2.98
N TYR A 147 -0.94 10.58 -1.98
CA TYR A 147 -1.62 10.33 -0.72
C TYR A 147 -3.13 10.25 -0.94
N ILE A 148 -3.76 9.36 -0.18
CA ILE A 148 -5.17 9.06 -0.34
C ILE A 148 -6.05 10.21 0.13
N TYR A 149 -7.10 10.49 -0.62
CA TYR A 149 -8.16 11.41 -0.22
C TYR A 149 -9.35 10.59 0.29
N PHE A 150 -9.61 10.65 1.59
CA PHE A 150 -10.76 9.97 2.19
C PHE A 150 -11.93 10.91 2.40
N GLU A 151 -13.12 10.38 2.15
CA GLU A 151 -14.38 10.90 2.65
C GLU A 151 -14.97 9.88 3.61
N GLN A 152 -15.88 10.31 4.47
CA GLN A 152 -16.50 9.43 5.46
C GLN A 152 -17.15 8.18 4.83
N LYS A 153 -17.70 8.33 3.62
CA LYS A 153 -18.35 7.26 2.85
C LYS A 153 -17.40 6.13 2.42
N HIS A 154 -16.08 6.35 2.43
CA HIS A 154 -15.08 5.35 2.02
C HIS A 154 -14.76 4.36 3.14
N PHE A 155 -14.98 4.74 4.40
CA PHE A 155 -14.59 3.91 5.53
C PHE A 155 -15.28 2.54 5.63
N PRO A 156 -16.58 2.38 5.32
CA PRO A 156 -17.21 1.07 5.29
C PRO A 156 -16.53 0.08 4.35
N GLU A 157 -16.07 0.54 3.18
CA GLU A 157 -15.35 -0.30 2.21
C GLU A 157 -13.96 -0.69 2.72
N ILE A 158 -13.22 0.23 3.34
CA ILE A 158 -11.92 -0.05 3.93
C ILE A 158 -12.05 -1.05 5.09
N GLN A 159 -13.09 -0.87 5.92
CA GLN A 159 -13.41 -1.77 7.01
C GLN A 159 -13.74 -3.18 6.49
N GLN A 160 -14.54 -3.28 5.43
CA GLN A 160 -14.82 -4.55 4.77
C GLN A 160 -13.53 -5.21 4.27
N LEU A 161 -12.69 -4.47 3.53
CA LEU A 161 -11.41 -4.98 3.03
C LEU A 161 -10.50 -5.45 4.16
N TYR A 162 -10.45 -4.72 5.28
CA TYR A 162 -9.69 -5.12 6.46
C TYR A 162 -10.15 -6.49 6.99
N PHE A 163 -11.47 -6.70 7.13
CA PHE A 163 -12.00 -7.98 7.59
C PHE A 163 -11.79 -9.12 6.58
N GLU A 164 -11.93 -8.85 5.28
CA GLU A 164 -11.62 -9.83 4.23
C GLU A 164 -10.14 -10.26 4.27
N ILE A 165 -9.22 -9.31 4.43
CA ILE A 165 -7.78 -9.57 4.60
C ILE A 165 -7.52 -10.38 5.87
N GLN A 166 -8.17 -10.02 6.98
CA GLN A 166 -8.04 -10.73 8.25
C GLN A 166 -8.49 -12.19 8.12
N ASN A 167 -9.62 -12.45 7.46
CA ASN A 167 -10.13 -13.80 7.24
C ASN A 167 -9.24 -14.63 6.30
N MET A 168 -8.56 -13.97 5.38
CA MET A 168 -7.59 -14.61 4.48
C MET A 168 -6.18 -14.69 5.07
N TRP A 169 -5.98 -14.17 6.28
CA TRP A 169 -4.68 -14.18 6.94
C TRP A 169 -4.25 -15.62 7.24
N GLY A 170 -3.07 -16.00 6.75
CA GLY A 170 -2.58 -17.39 6.83
C GLY A 170 -2.87 -18.24 5.60
N ASN A 171 -3.71 -17.79 4.65
CA ASN A 171 -3.78 -18.41 3.34
C ASN A 171 -2.45 -18.20 2.60
N GLY A 172 -1.66 -19.26 2.41
CA GLY A 172 -0.29 -19.14 1.89
C GLY A 172 -0.19 -18.45 0.53
N ARG A 173 -1.19 -18.66 -0.35
CA ARG A 173 -1.25 -18.00 -1.66
C ARG A 173 -1.57 -16.51 -1.53
N PHE A 174 -2.57 -16.16 -0.73
CA PHE A 174 -2.87 -14.76 -0.43
C PHE A 174 -1.66 -14.06 0.18
N SER A 175 -1.05 -14.63 1.21
CA SER A 175 0.12 -14.06 1.89
C SER A 175 1.28 -13.80 0.94
N LEU A 176 1.56 -14.73 0.01
CA LEU A 176 2.57 -14.53 -1.02
C LEU A 176 2.24 -13.33 -1.89
N VAL A 177 1.05 -13.30 -2.51
CA VAL A 177 0.65 -12.23 -3.45
C VAL A 177 0.58 -10.88 -2.74
N ALA A 178 0.01 -10.83 -1.53
CA ALA A 178 -0.06 -9.64 -0.69
C ALA A 178 1.34 -9.10 -0.35
N SER A 179 2.30 -9.99 0.00
CA SER A 179 3.67 -9.57 0.30
C SER A 179 4.41 -9.02 -0.93
N LEU A 180 4.20 -9.62 -2.11
CA LEU A 180 4.77 -9.16 -3.37
C LEU A 180 4.20 -7.80 -3.75
N TYR A 181 2.88 -7.64 -3.63
CA TYR A 181 2.20 -6.37 -3.89
C TYR A 181 2.65 -5.28 -2.92
N ASP A 182 2.67 -5.56 -1.61
CA ASP A 182 3.11 -4.60 -0.61
C ASP A 182 4.56 -4.16 -0.86
N ARG A 183 5.47 -5.10 -1.10
CA ARG A 183 6.89 -4.83 -1.37
C ARG A 183 7.12 -4.10 -2.70
N ALA A 184 6.33 -4.38 -3.73
CA ALA A 184 6.39 -3.61 -4.98
C ALA A 184 5.96 -2.16 -4.78
N LEU A 185 5.05 -1.92 -3.84
CA LEU A 185 4.56 -0.58 -3.51
C LEU A 185 5.42 0.13 -2.47
N GLN A 186 6.25 -0.60 -1.73
CA GLN A 186 7.32 0.02 -0.95
C GLN A 186 8.25 0.76 -1.90
N GLY A 187 8.26 2.09 -1.80
CA GLY A 187 9.21 2.91 -2.55
C GLY A 187 10.60 2.86 -1.91
N GLY A 188 11.42 3.87 -2.18
CA GLY A 188 12.81 3.91 -1.72
C GLY A 188 13.79 3.51 -2.81
N LYS A 189 14.92 2.93 -2.37
CA LYS A 189 16.06 2.59 -3.25
C LYS A 189 15.84 1.35 -4.11
N VAL A 190 14.65 0.73 -4.08
CA VAL A 190 14.34 -0.43 -4.91
C VAL A 190 14.06 0.04 -6.34
N PRO A 191 14.86 -0.41 -7.33
CA PRO A 191 14.67 -0.04 -8.73
C PRO A 191 13.27 -0.40 -9.26
N LEU A 192 12.74 0.42 -10.18
CA LEU A 192 11.38 0.29 -10.72
C LEU A 192 11.16 -1.06 -11.43
N ASP A 193 12.18 -1.58 -12.09
CA ASP A 193 12.19 -2.89 -12.76
C ASP A 193 12.03 -4.05 -11.79
N VAL A 194 12.70 -4.02 -10.64
CA VAL A 194 12.53 -5.01 -9.56
C VAL A 194 11.09 -4.95 -9.02
N ARG A 195 10.57 -3.75 -8.78
CA ARG A 195 9.19 -3.54 -8.31
C ARG A 195 8.16 -4.03 -9.33
N PHE A 196 8.40 -3.76 -10.61
CA PHE A 196 7.60 -4.25 -11.73
C PHE A 196 7.61 -5.79 -11.76
N LEU A 197 8.78 -6.42 -11.62
CA LEU A 197 8.92 -7.87 -11.57
C LEU A 197 8.10 -8.49 -10.42
N LEU A 198 8.14 -7.90 -9.23
CA LEU A 198 7.33 -8.36 -8.08
C LEU A 198 5.83 -8.36 -8.39
N LEU A 199 5.31 -7.32 -9.04
CA LEU A 199 3.91 -7.27 -9.45
C LEU A 199 3.57 -8.31 -10.53
N THR A 200 4.47 -8.56 -11.49
CA THR A 200 4.24 -9.62 -12.48
C THR A 200 4.20 -11.00 -11.85
N ILE A 201 5.08 -11.29 -10.87
CA ILE A 201 5.05 -12.55 -10.11
C ILE A 201 3.76 -12.65 -9.31
N ALA A 202 3.27 -11.54 -8.71
CA ALA A 202 1.99 -11.52 -8.01
C ALA A 202 0.82 -11.89 -8.94
N LEU A 203 0.81 -11.33 -10.15
CA LEU A 203 -0.21 -11.65 -11.17
C LEU A 203 -0.11 -13.10 -11.65
N GLU A 204 1.09 -13.58 -11.97
CA GLU A 204 1.36 -14.97 -12.35
C GLU A 204 0.90 -15.94 -11.25
N SER A 205 1.19 -15.62 -9.98
CA SER A 205 0.80 -16.44 -8.82
C SER A 205 -0.72 -16.53 -8.64
N LEU A 206 -1.48 -15.53 -9.07
CA LEU A 206 -2.95 -15.56 -9.07
C LEU A 206 -3.51 -16.35 -10.26
N TYR A 207 -2.96 -16.18 -11.45
CA TYR A 207 -3.63 -16.65 -12.68
C TYR A 207 -3.02 -17.90 -13.29
N LEU A 208 -1.84 -18.36 -12.86
CA LEU A 208 -1.17 -19.55 -13.42
C LEU A 208 -0.80 -20.58 -12.34
N PRO A 209 -1.75 -21.07 -11.52
CA PRO A 209 -1.42 -22.06 -10.50
C PRO A 209 -0.96 -23.39 -11.13
N GLY A 210 0.33 -23.70 -11.01
CA GLY A 210 0.88 -25.01 -11.41
C GLY A 210 1.05 -25.22 -12.92
N VAL A 211 1.01 -24.15 -13.73
CA VAL A 211 1.16 -24.22 -15.19
C VAL A 211 2.59 -23.84 -15.62
N ASN A 212 3.19 -24.61 -16.52
CA ASN A 212 4.54 -24.37 -17.06
C ASN A 212 4.58 -24.09 -18.59
N ILE A 213 3.46 -24.19 -19.31
CA ILE A 213 3.41 -24.11 -20.78
C ILE A 213 2.47 -22.97 -21.22
N GLU A 214 2.82 -22.25 -22.29
CA GLU A 214 2.03 -21.13 -22.88
C GLU A 214 1.63 -20.03 -21.88
N LEU A 215 2.55 -19.71 -20.97
CA LEU A 215 2.31 -18.81 -19.84
C LEU A 215 1.73 -17.45 -20.25
N GLN A 216 2.26 -16.85 -21.32
CA GLN A 216 1.82 -15.53 -21.77
C GLN A 216 0.35 -15.51 -22.19
N PHE A 217 -0.03 -16.36 -23.15
CA PHE A 217 -1.38 -16.34 -23.72
C PHE A 217 -2.43 -16.67 -22.67
N ARG A 218 -2.16 -17.70 -21.84
CA ARG A 218 -3.04 -18.10 -20.74
C ARG A 218 -3.19 -17.00 -19.70
N LEU A 219 -2.09 -16.35 -19.31
CA LEU A 219 -2.14 -15.21 -18.39
C LEU A 219 -3.01 -14.09 -18.96
N CYS A 220 -2.76 -13.67 -20.19
CA CYS A 220 -3.51 -12.60 -20.84
C CYS A 220 -5.01 -12.91 -20.88
N LEU A 221 -5.38 -14.12 -21.30
CA LEU A 221 -6.78 -14.55 -21.40
C LEU A 221 -7.47 -14.61 -20.03
N ARG A 222 -6.82 -15.23 -19.03
CA ARG A 222 -7.38 -15.42 -17.68
C ARG A 222 -7.57 -14.07 -16.96
N VAL A 223 -6.59 -13.17 -17.06
CA VAL A 223 -6.69 -11.81 -16.50
C VAL A 223 -7.81 -11.03 -17.19
N ALA A 224 -7.82 -11.01 -18.53
CA ALA A 224 -8.82 -10.28 -19.29
C ALA A 224 -10.25 -10.72 -19.01
N LYS A 225 -10.51 -12.03 -18.95
CA LYS A 225 -11.84 -12.57 -18.61
C LYS A 225 -12.25 -12.15 -17.20
N THR A 226 -11.40 -12.46 -16.21
CA THR A 226 -11.73 -12.23 -14.80
C THR A 226 -11.99 -10.75 -14.51
N LEU A 227 -11.19 -9.85 -15.09
CA LEU A 227 -11.35 -8.41 -14.88
C LEU A 227 -12.50 -7.81 -15.68
N ASN A 228 -12.89 -8.43 -16.80
CA ASN A 228 -14.10 -8.04 -17.51
C ASN A 228 -15.36 -8.38 -16.71
N GLU A 229 -15.40 -9.56 -16.07
CA GLU A 229 -16.51 -9.97 -15.18
C GLU A 229 -16.69 -9.06 -13.96
N THR A 230 -15.64 -8.37 -13.51
CA THR A 230 -15.73 -7.37 -12.43
C THR A 230 -16.05 -5.96 -12.91
N GLY A 231 -16.18 -5.74 -14.22
CA GLY A 231 -16.40 -4.42 -14.82
C GLY A 231 -15.17 -3.50 -14.80
N TYR A 232 -13.96 -4.03 -14.58
CA TYR A 232 -12.73 -3.22 -14.57
C TYR A 232 -12.39 -2.65 -15.96
N GLY A 233 -12.65 -3.41 -17.02
CA GLY A 233 -12.40 -2.95 -18.38
C GLY A 233 -12.82 -3.96 -19.45
N GLU A 234 -12.76 -3.50 -20.70
CA GLU A 234 -13.04 -4.33 -21.87
C GLU A 234 -11.99 -5.43 -22.02
N LYS A 235 -12.46 -6.66 -22.27
CA LYS A 235 -11.63 -7.87 -22.40
C LYS A 235 -10.43 -7.67 -23.33
N ASP A 236 -10.65 -7.09 -24.51
CA ASP A 236 -9.60 -6.86 -25.51
C ASP A 236 -8.55 -5.84 -25.07
N THR A 237 -8.97 -4.80 -24.35
CA THR A 237 -8.07 -3.78 -23.82
C THR A 237 -7.17 -4.38 -22.75
N VAL A 238 -7.76 -5.05 -21.75
CA VAL A 238 -7.02 -5.72 -20.67
C VAL A 238 -6.07 -6.78 -21.24
N PHE A 239 -6.51 -7.55 -22.24
CA PHE A 239 -5.65 -8.53 -22.91
C PHE A 239 -4.41 -7.89 -23.53
N LYS A 240 -4.57 -6.76 -24.26
CA LYS A 240 -3.46 -6.04 -24.88
C LYS A 240 -2.50 -5.47 -23.84
N GLU A 241 -3.01 -4.91 -22.75
CA GLU A 241 -2.20 -4.38 -21.64
C GLU A 241 -1.35 -5.48 -21.00
N VAL A 242 -1.97 -6.61 -20.62
CA VAL A 242 -1.26 -7.75 -20.01
C VAL A 242 -0.22 -8.31 -20.98
N LYS A 243 -0.52 -8.38 -22.28
CA LYS A 243 0.42 -8.83 -23.31
C LYS A 243 1.66 -7.94 -23.38
N GLN A 244 1.48 -6.61 -23.31
CA GLN A 244 2.59 -5.65 -23.30
C GLN A 244 3.42 -5.76 -22.03
N ILE A 245 2.78 -5.85 -20.86
CA ILE A 245 3.43 -6.07 -19.57
C ILE A 245 4.29 -7.34 -19.59
N TYR A 246 3.75 -8.44 -20.10
CA TYR A 246 4.47 -9.71 -20.17
C TYR A 246 5.66 -9.65 -21.12
N ALA A 247 5.54 -8.93 -22.24
CA ALA A 247 6.66 -8.70 -23.15
C ALA A 247 7.79 -7.90 -22.47
N ALA A 248 7.45 -6.86 -21.69
CA ALA A 248 8.43 -6.11 -20.91
C ALA A 248 9.10 -6.96 -19.83
N ARG A 249 8.32 -7.79 -19.12
CA ARG A 249 8.82 -8.77 -18.13
C ARG A 249 9.78 -9.78 -18.76
N SER A 250 9.43 -10.32 -19.93
CA SER A 250 10.28 -11.28 -20.65
C SER A 250 11.64 -10.66 -20.99
N LYS A 251 11.64 -9.45 -21.57
CA LYS A 251 12.88 -8.70 -21.83
C LYS A 251 13.69 -8.47 -20.56
N LEU A 252 13.05 -8.00 -19.49
CA LEU A 252 13.74 -7.75 -18.22
C LEU A 252 14.43 -9.00 -17.67
N VAL A 253 13.76 -10.15 -17.69
CA VAL A 253 14.31 -11.41 -17.16
C VAL A 253 15.46 -11.96 -18.02
N HIS A 254 15.42 -11.76 -19.34
CA HIS A 254 16.45 -12.27 -20.25
C HIS A 254 17.64 -11.30 -20.44
N GLU A 255 17.39 -10.00 -20.43
CA GLU A 255 18.39 -8.96 -20.70
C GLU A 255 18.92 -8.32 -19.40
N GLY A 256 18.29 -8.59 -18.25
CA GLY A 256 18.65 -8.04 -16.93
C GLY A 256 18.29 -6.55 -16.74
N CYS A 257 17.90 -5.85 -17.81
CA CYS A 257 17.42 -4.47 -17.76
C CYS A 257 16.48 -4.20 -18.94
N THR A 258 15.59 -3.21 -18.82
CA THR A 258 14.80 -2.75 -19.96
C THR A 258 14.35 -1.30 -19.82
N LYS A 259 14.41 -0.54 -20.92
CA LYS A 259 13.82 0.82 -20.99
C LYS A 259 12.31 0.81 -21.29
N ALA A 260 11.73 -0.37 -21.50
CA ALA A 260 10.32 -0.51 -21.86
C ALA A 260 9.37 -0.28 -20.67
N ILE A 261 9.87 -0.37 -19.43
CA ILE A 261 9.05 -0.18 -18.22
C ILE A 261 8.91 1.32 -17.95
N SER A 262 7.75 1.87 -18.28
CA SER A 262 7.37 3.24 -17.96
C SER A 262 6.63 3.33 -16.62
N LYS A 263 6.56 4.54 -16.04
CA LYS A 263 5.73 4.84 -14.85
C LYS A 263 4.26 4.46 -15.09
N GLU A 264 3.74 4.77 -16.28
CA GLU A 264 2.37 4.46 -16.68
C GLU A 264 2.13 2.93 -16.70
N MET A 265 3.03 2.17 -17.33
CA MET A 265 2.93 0.71 -17.37
C MET A 265 2.96 0.10 -15.96
N PHE A 266 3.81 0.63 -15.07
CA PHE A 266 3.84 0.22 -13.68
C PHE A 266 2.51 0.53 -12.95
N CYS A 267 1.92 1.70 -13.19
CA CYS A 267 0.61 2.06 -12.63
C CYS A 267 -0.51 1.15 -13.16
N THR A 268 -0.52 0.83 -14.45
CA THR A 268 -1.46 -0.12 -15.05
C THR A 268 -1.33 -1.50 -14.40
N LEU A 269 -0.11 -2.04 -14.32
CA LEU A 269 0.14 -3.32 -13.67
C LEU A 269 -0.27 -3.32 -12.19
N THR A 270 0.00 -2.23 -11.46
CA THR A 270 -0.43 -2.08 -10.08
C THR A 270 -1.95 -2.20 -9.96
N ASN A 271 -2.70 -1.52 -10.84
CA ASN A 271 -4.17 -1.58 -10.83
C ASN A 271 -4.70 -2.96 -11.19
N LEU A 272 -4.08 -3.65 -12.16
CA LEU A 272 -4.43 -5.03 -12.49
C LEU A 272 -4.28 -5.93 -11.26
N VAL A 273 -3.11 -5.93 -10.60
CA VAL A 273 -2.87 -6.74 -9.40
C VAL A 273 -3.81 -6.35 -8.25
N ARG A 274 -4.07 -5.05 -8.07
CA ARG A 274 -4.99 -4.54 -7.05
C ARG A 274 -6.39 -5.10 -7.21
N VAL A 275 -6.96 -4.99 -8.41
CA VAL A 275 -8.31 -5.47 -8.69
C VAL A 275 -8.35 -6.99 -8.60
N SER A 276 -7.34 -7.69 -9.11
CA SER A 276 -7.23 -9.14 -8.96
C SER A 276 -7.14 -9.59 -7.49
N LEU A 277 -6.39 -8.87 -6.64
CA LEU A 277 -6.33 -9.15 -5.20
C LEU A 277 -7.70 -8.95 -4.54
N ARG A 278 -8.41 -7.87 -4.88
CA ARG A 278 -9.76 -7.61 -4.39
C ARG A 278 -10.73 -8.73 -4.79
N THR A 279 -10.72 -9.14 -6.06
CA THR A 279 -11.55 -10.26 -6.53
C THR A 279 -11.17 -11.56 -5.83
N PHE A 280 -9.88 -11.80 -5.60
CA PHE A 280 -9.40 -12.99 -4.89
C PHE A 280 -9.83 -13.02 -3.43
N LEU A 281 -9.87 -11.88 -2.73
CA LEU A 281 -10.41 -11.78 -1.38
C LEU A 281 -11.90 -12.15 -1.32
N GLN A 282 -12.67 -11.71 -2.31
CA GLN A 282 -14.12 -11.91 -2.36
C GLN A 282 -14.51 -13.31 -2.88
N ASN A 283 -13.71 -13.88 -3.78
CA ASN A 283 -13.95 -15.18 -4.38
C ASN A 283 -12.64 -15.93 -4.67
N PRO A 284 -12.00 -16.54 -3.66
CA PRO A 284 -10.77 -17.30 -3.85
C PRO A 284 -10.92 -18.46 -4.85
N GLY A 285 -12.13 -19.04 -4.94
CA GLY A 285 -12.46 -20.16 -5.83
C GLY A 285 -12.40 -19.82 -7.32
N ALA A 286 -12.53 -18.53 -7.69
CA ALA A 286 -12.39 -18.06 -9.06
C ALA A 286 -10.97 -18.21 -9.63
N TYR A 287 -9.98 -18.50 -8.78
CA TYR A 287 -8.57 -18.58 -9.14
C TYR A 287 -8.02 -20.02 -9.14
N THR A 288 -8.88 -21.00 -9.41
CA THR A 288 -8.51 -22.43 -9.48
C THR A 288 -8.30 -22.87 -10.92
N GLU A 289 -7.54 -23.95 -11.18
CA GLU A 289 -7.41 -24.45 -12.55
C GLU A 289 -8.78 -24.82 -13.15
N ASN A 290 -9.70 -25.37 -12.36
CA ASN A 290 -11.05 -25.71 -12.80
C ASN A 290 -11.85 -24.49 -13.26
N SER A 291 -11.75 -23.35 -12.56
CA SER A 291 -12.43 -22.12 -12.97
C SER A 291 -11.82 -21.50 -14.24
N PHE A 292 -10.57 -21.82 -14.55
CA PHE A 292 -9.93 -21.38 -15.79
C PHE A 292 -10.08 -22.35 -16.97
N CYS A 293 -10.37 -23.63 -16.73
CA CYS A 293 -10.60 -24.62 -17.79
C CYS A 293 -11.99 -24.51 -18.45
N SER A 294 -12.98 -23.93 -17.77
CA SER A 294 -14.31 -23.65 -18.34
C SER A 294 -14.34 -22.45 -19.29
N ILE A 295 -13.18 -21.92 -19.68
CA ILE A 295 -13.06 -20.80 -20.61
C ILE A 295 -13.12 -21.36 -22.04
N GLU A 296 -14.33 -21.60 -22.53
CA GLU A 296 -14.55 -21.75 -23.97
C GLU A 296 -14.38 -20.39 -24.65
N LEU A 297 -13.55 -20.36 -25.71
CA LEU A 297 -13.36 -19.20 -26.57
C LEU A 297 -14.65 -18.98 -27.37
N SER A 298 -15.61 -18.29 -26.77
CA SER A 298 -16.75 -17.68 -27.45
C SER A 298 -16.39 -16.30 -28.00
#